data_AF-A0A5E5A2F1-F1
#
_entry.id   AF-A0A5E5A2F1-F1
#
_cell.length_a   1.000
_cell.length_b   1.000
_cell.length_c   1.000
_cell.angle_alpha   90.00
_cell.angle_beta   90.00
_cell.angle_gamma   90.00
#
_symmetry.space_group_name_H-M   'P 1'
#
loop_
_entity.id
_entity.type
_entity.pdbx_description
1 polymer ?
#
loop_
_entity_poly.entity_id
_entity_poly.type
_entity_poly.pdbx_seq_one_letter_code
_entity_poly.pdbx_strand_id
1 'polypeptide(L)'
;MSDAFSRAFAVVVNQYRSPRQYTVSVERASEMIAKNIGLFSDGFAAEPHLIVGLFETEAEAWALARRLQRTRITMQTLLQTPARAASVSPPELDPSE
;
A
#
# COMPACT_ATOMS: atom_id res chain seq x y z
N MET A 1 -16.61 0.91 -23.97
CA MET A 1 -16.14 0.79 -22.58
C MET A 1 -17.37 0.87 -21.68
N SER A 2 -17.58 -0.08 -20.76
CA SER A 2 -18.83 -0.19 -19.96
C SER A 2 -19.02 1.03 -19.05
N ASP A 3 -20.24 1.60 -19.01
CA ASP A 3 -20.63 2.76 -18.18
C ASP A 3 -20.30 2.56 -16.68
N ALA A 4 -20.32 1.30 -16.21
CA ALA A 4 -19.93 0.94 -14.86
C ALA A 4 -18.45 1.27 -14.56
N PHE A 5 -17.55 0.99 -15.50
CA PHE A 5 -16.12 1.28 -15.31
C PHE A 5 -15.83 2.79 -15.35
N SER A 6 -16.55 3.52 -16.20
CA SER A 6 -16.41 4.99 -16.28
C SER A 6 -16.78 5.70 -14.97
N ARG A 7 -17.67 5.10 -14.18
CA ARG A 7 -18.16 5.64 -12.90
C ARG A 7 -17.43 5.08 -11.68
N ALA A 8 -16.74 3.96 -11.83
CA ALA A 8 -16.02 3.30 -10.75
C ALA A 8 -14.90 4.16 -10.16
N PHE A 9 -14.58 3.88 -8.90
CA PHE A 9 -13.48 4.48 -8.16
C PHE A 9 -12.35 3.46 -8.04
N ALA A 10 -11.14 3.89 -8.33
CA ALA A 10 -9.93 3.12 -8.18
C ALA A 10 -9.16 3.57 -6.94
N VAL A 11 -8.70 2.60 -6.14
CA VAL A 11 -7.67 2.86 -5.13
C VAL A 11 -6.32 2.62 -5.79
N VAL A 12 -5.47 3.64 -5.74
CA VAL A 12 -4.22 3.67 -6.47
C VAL A 12 -3.08 3.87 -5.49
N VAL A 13 -2.07 3.02 -5.60
CA VAL A 13 -0.79 3.19 -4.92
C VAL A 13 0.15 3.89 -5.89
N ASN A 14 0.65 5.07 -5.51
CA ASN A 14 1.59 5.84 -6.33
C ASN A 14 2.97 5.83 -5.69
N GLN A 15 4.00 5.94 -6.54
CA GLN A 15 5.40 6.11 -6.13
C GLN A 15 5.86 5.01 -5.14
N TYR A 16 5.47 3.77 -5.39
CA TYR A 16 5.90 2.65 -4.55
C TYR A 16 7.42 2.48 -4.61
N ARG A 17 8.08 2.65 -3.47
CA ARG A 17 9.52 2.40 -3.28
C ARG A 17 9.79 1.26 -2.31
N SER A 18 8.94 1.14 -1.29
CA SER A 18 9.00 0.08 -0.28
C SER A 18 7.67 0.01 0.49
N PRO A 19 7.45 -1.03 1.32
CA PRO A 19 6.29 -1.09 2.21
C PRO A 19 6.15 0.10 3.17
N ARG A 20 7.20 0.91 3.37
CA ARG A 20 7.16 2.13 4.18
C ARG A 20 6.93 3.39 3.35
N GLN A 21 7.15 3.34 2.04
CA GLN A 21 7.23 4.51 1.19
C GLN A 21 6.41 4.28 -0.08
N TYR A 22 5.16 4.71 0.00
CA TYR A 22 4.21 4.82 -1.09
C TYR A 22 3.10 5.79 -0.68
N THR A 23 2.39 6.38 -1.63
CA THR A 23 1.17 7.16 -1.38
C THR A 23 -0.05 6.38 -1.86
N VAL A 24 -1.22 6.72 -1.31
CA VAL A 24 -2.49 6.09 -1.71
C VAL A 24 -3.47 7.21 -2.05
N SER A 25 -4.04 7.15 -3.25
CA SER A 25 -5.13 8.02 -3.72
C SER A 25 -6.38 7.20 -4.04
N VAL A 26 -7.52 7.89 -4.05
CA VAL A 26 -8.76 7.41 -4.67
C VAL A 26 -9.01 8.28 -5.89
N GLU A 27 -9.18 7.65 -7.05
CA GLU A 27 -9.33 8.33 -8.34
C GLU A 27 -10.48 7.71 -9.13
N ARG A 28 -10.99 8.42 -10.14
CA ARG A 28 -11.94 7.77 -11.06
C ARG A 28 -11.18 6.74 -11.91
N ALA A 29 -11.77 5.57 -12.09
CA ALA A 29 -11.13 4.52 -12.88
C ALA A 29 -10.92 4.94 -14.35
N SER A 30 -11.80 5.79 -14.88
CA SER A 30 -11.66 6.42 -16.20
C SER A 30 -10.44 7.36 -16.29
N GLU A 31 -10.18 8.17 -15.26
CA GLU A 31 -9.00 9.03 -15.18
C GLU A 31 -7.72 8.20 -15.11
N MET A 32 -7.74 7.09 -14.36
CA MET A 32 -6.61 6.16 -14.29
C MET A 32 -6.33 5.47 -15.62
N ILE A 33 -7.36 5.05 -16.36
CA ILE A 33 -7.18 4.56 -17.72
C ILE A 33 -6.56 5.64 -18.59
N ALA A 34 -7.09 6.86 -18.56
CA ALA A 34 -6.56 7.95 -19.38
C ALA A 34 -5.07 8.22 -19.10
N LYS A 35 -4.66 8.21 -17.82
CA LYS A 35 -3.25 8.34 -17.40
C LYS A 35 -2.36 7.19 -17.86
N ASN A 36 -2.93 6.00 -18.10
CA ASN A 36 -2.21 4.80 -18.49
C ASN A 36 -2.47 4.37 -19.95
N ILE A 37 -3.22 5.13 -20.76
CA ILE A 37 -3.41 4.80 -22.17
C ILE A 37 -2.06 4.73 -22.89
N GLY A 38 -1.11 5.59 -22.55
CA GLY A 38 0.27 5.52 -23.07
C GLY A 38 1.02 4.24 -22.68
N LEU A 39 0.66 3.57 -21.58
CA LEU A 39 1.21 2.25 -21.26
C LEU A 39 0.76 1.19 -22.26
N PHE A 40 -0.52 1.23 -22.64
CA PHE A 40 -1.10 0.25 -23.57
C PHE A 40 -0.80 0.58 -25.04
N SER A 41 -0.63 1.86 -25.37
CA SER A 41 -0.32 2.33 -26.72
C SER A 41 1.18 2.34 -27.01
N ASP A 42 1.98 2.88 -26.08
CA ASP A 42 3.40 3.18 -26.29
C ASP A 42 4.33 2.25 -25.47
N GLY A 43 3.76 1.31 -24.72
CA GLY A 43 4.51 0.34 -23.92
C GLY A 43 5.24 0.93 -22.70
N PHE A 44 4.94 2.19 -22.34
CA PHE A 44 5.64 2.90 -21.26
C PHE A 44 4.68 3.36 -20.16
N ALA A 45 4.94 2.94 -18.92
CA ALA A 45 4.24 3.46 -17.75
C ALA A 45 4.82 4.85 -17.43
N ALA A 46 4.06 5.91 -17.72
CA ALA A 46 4.48 7.28 -17.42
C ALA A 46 4.79 7.47 -15.93
N GLU A 47 4.11 6.74 -15.04
CA GLU A 47 4.33 6.80 -13.60
C GLU A 47 4.20 5.40 -12.94
N PRO A 48 4.92 5.11 -11.83
CA PRO A 48 4.86 3.83 -11.12
C PRO A 48 3.60 3.74 -10.24
N HIS A 49 2.45 3.53 -10.88
CA HIS A 49 1.14 3.47 -10.25
C HIS A 49 0.62 2.03 -10.26
N LEU A 50 0.08 1.56 -9.13
CA LEU A 50 -0.52 0.24 -8.99
C LEU A 50 -1.98 0.39 -8.57
N ILE A 51 -2.89 -0.11 -9.41
CA ILE A 51 -4.31 -0.22 -9.06
C ILE A 51 -4.47 -1.41 -8.11
N VAL A 52 -4.99 -1.15 -6.92
CA VAL A 52 -5.14 -2.16 -5.85
C VAL A 52 -6.59 -2.51 -5.55
N GLY A 53 -7.55 -1.77 -6.11
CA GLY A 53 -8.97 -2.10 -6.01
C GLY A 53 -9.83 -1.20 -6.88
N LEU A 54 -10.99 -1.72 -7.29
CA LEU A 54 -12.03 -1.01 -8.03
C LEU A 54 -13.34 -1.14 -7.26
N PHE A 55 -14.05 -0.04 -7.11
CA PHE A 55 -15.24 0.07 -6.28
C PHE A 55 -16.33 0.85 -7.00
N GLU A 56 -17.58 0.50 -6.74
CA GLU A 56 -18.73 1.25 -7.26
C GLU A 56 -18.89 2.58 -6.52
N THR A 57 -18.57 2.61 -5.22
CA THR A 57 -18.74 3.80 -4.38
C THR A 57 -17.41 4.37 -3.92
N GLU A 58 -17.37 5.70 -3.78
CA GLU A 58 -16.18 6.41 -3.28
C GLU A 58 -15.88 6.05 -1.82
N ALA A 59 -16.92 5.82 -1.02
CA ALA A 59 -16.80 5.52 0.39
C ALA A 59 -16.05 4.21 0.64
N GLU A 60 -16.34 3.17 -0.15
CA GLU A 60 -15.66 1.87 -0.08
C GLU A 60 -14.21 1.98 -0.54
N ALA A 61 -13.96 2.71 -1.63
CA ALA A 61 -12.60 2.98 -2.09
C ALA A 61 -11.77 3.69 -1.00
N TRP A 62 -12.34 4.71 -0.37
CA TRP A 62 -11.69 5.40 0.76
C TRP A 62 -11.51 4.52 1.99
N ALA A 63 -12.41 3.57 2.25
CA ALA A 63 -12.26 2.63 3.35
C ALA A 63 -11.02 1.74 3.14
N LEU A 64 -10.80 1.23 1.93
CA LEU A 64 -9.58 0.50 1.59
C LEU A 64 -8.36 1.42 1.64
N ALA A 65 -8.42 2.61 1.06
CA ALA A 65 -7.29 3.56 1.05
C ALA A 65 -6.81 3.88 2.47
N ARG A 66 -7.72 4.18 3.39
CA ARG A 66 -7.41 4.40 4.81
C ARG A 66 -6.86 3.15 5.50
N ARG A 67 -7.32 1.95 5.13
CA ARG A 67 -6.75 0.69 5.64
C ARG A 67 -5.29 0.53 5.20
N LEU A 68 -5.00 0.76 3.92
CA LEU A 68 -3.63 0.71 3.40
C LEU A 68 -2.72 1.76 4.04
N GLN A 69 -3.21 2.98 4.26
CA GLN A 69 -2.47 4.02 4.97
C GLN A 69 -2.15 3.62 6.42
N ARG A 70 -3.13 3.05 7.14
CA ARG A 70 -2.91 2.53 8.50
C ARG A 70 -1.88 1.38 8.51
N THR A 71 -2.00 0.43 7.59
CA THR A 71 -1.02 -0.67 7.46
C THR A 71 0.39 -0.15 7.22
N ARG A 72 0.56 0.87 6.36
CA ARG A 72 1.86 1.54 6.16
C ARG A 72 2.44 2.07 7.46
N ILE A 73 1.63 2.78 8.25
CA ILE A 73 2.04 3.36 9.53
C ILE A 73 2.44 2.23 10.50
N THR A 74 1.62 1.18 10.63
CA THR A 74 1.94 0.03 11.47
C THR A 74 3.25 -0.65 11.06
N MET A 75 3.47 -0.85 9.76
CA MET A 75 4.74 -1.43 9.27
C MET A 75 5.93 -0.51 9.55
N GLN A 76 5.78 0.81 9.41
CA GLN A 76 6.82 1.76 9.79
C GLN A 76 7.18 1.61 11.27
N THR A 77 6.19 1.54 12.16
CA THR A 77 6.42 1.35 13.60
C THR A 77 7.11 0.02 13.90
N LEU A 78 6.62 -1.09 13.33
CA LEU A 78 7.19 -2.43 13.58
C LEU A 78 8.64 -2.53 13.14
N LEU A 79 8.96 -1.92 11.99
CA LEU A 79 10.30 -1.99 11.44
C LEU A 79 11.27 -0.92 11.98
N GLN A 80 10.77 0.08 12.70
CA GLN A 80 11.58 1.04 13.46
C GLN A 80 11.80 0.61 14.91
N THR A 81 10.92 -0.24 15.45
CA THR A 81 11.10 -0.82 16.78
C THR A 81 12.33 -1.74 16.71
N PRO A 82 13.44 -1.43 17.39
CA PRO A 82 14.52 -2.39 17.51
C PRO A 82 13.90 -3.64 18.12
N ALA A 83 14.15 -4.82 17.53
CA ALA A 83 13.85 -6.07 18.22
C ALA A 83 14.54 -5.96 19.57
N ARG A 84 13.76 -5.70 20.63
CA ARG A 84 14.28 -5.62 21.99
C ARG A 84 14.86 -7.00 22.18
N ALA A 85 16.19 -7.09 22.08
CA ALA A 85 16.92 -8.33 22.21
C ALA A 85 16.35 -8.95 23.48
N ALA A 86 15.73 -10.12 23.33
CA ALA A 86 15.52 -11.00 24.44
C ALA A 86 16.92 -11.43 24.86
N SER A 87 17.64 -10.55 25.55
CA SER A 87 18.81 -10.89 26.35
C SER A 87 18.26 -11.69 27.52
N VAL A 88 17.89 -12.93 27.21
CA VAL A 88 17.78 -13.99 28.18
C VAL A 88 19.23 -14.26 28.57
N SER A 89 19.69 -13.62 29.63
CA SER A 89 20.91 -14.06 30.31
C SER A 89 20.72 -15.55 30.64
N PRO A 90 21.68 -16.43 30.30
CA PRO A 90 21.58 -17.82 30.71
C PRO A 90 21.51 -17.87 32.24
N PRO A 91 20.72 -18.80 32.83
CA PRO A 91 20.64 -18.91 34.29
C PRO A 91 22.05 -19.19 34.84
N GLU A 92 22.46 -18.41 35.85
CA GLU A 92 23.66 -18.69 36.63
C GLU A 92 23.57 -20.11 37.19
N LEU A 93 24.54 -20.95 36.82
CA LEU A 93 24.76 -22.23 37.47
C LEU A 93 25.37 -21.93 38.84
N ASP A 94 24.58 -22.10 39.89
CA ASP A 94 25.00 -22.04 41.30
C ASP A 94 26.13 -23.07 41.55
N PRO A 95 27.36 -22.62 41.90
CA PRO A 95 28.43 -23.54 42.24
C PRO A 95 28.31 -23.92 43.72
N SER A 96 27.40 -24.85 44.02
CA SER A 96 27.33 -25.50 45.32
C SER A 96 27.30 -27.02 45.14
N GLU A 97 28.48 -27.66 45.15
CA GLU A 97 28.78 -28.99 45.73
C GLU A 97 30.31 -29.20 45.84
#